data_AF-A0A3C0VXZ1-F1
#
_entry.id   AF-A0A3C0VXZ1-F1
#
_cell.length_a   1.000
_cell.length_b   1.000
_cell.length_c   1.000
_cell.angle_alpha   90.00
_cell.angle_beta   90.00
_cell.angle_gamma   90.00
#
_symmetry.space_group_name_H-M   'P 1'
#
loop_
_entity.id
_entity.type
_entity.pdbx_description
1 polymer ?
#
loop_
_entity_poly.entity_id
_entity_poly.type
_entity_poly.pdbx_seq_one_letter_code
_entity_poly.pdbx_strand_id
1 'polypeptide(L)' 'MKQGCKNRPRIMLHTRRVVAMFGRAKLMREQDGRYQLEGGSHHDEAAAIEWASMFMPEAVLARPRQTTR' A
#
# COMPACT_ATOMS: atom_id res chain seq x y z
N MET A 1 -11.51 -36.98 -18.23
CA MET A 1 -11.30 -35.59 -18.71
C MET A 1 -10.79 -34.76 -17.54
N LYS A 2 -9.67 -34.06 -17.71
CA LYS A 2 -8.82 -33.56 -16.61
C LYS A 2 -9.44 -32.33 -15.94
N GLN A 3 -9.43 -32.33 -14.60
CA GLN A 3 -9.84 -31.23 -13.73
C GLN A 3 -8.93 -30.01 -13.98
N GLY A 4 -9.50 -28.93 -14.52
CA GLY A 4 -8.83 -27.64 -14.64
C GLY A 4 -8.74 -26.96 -13.29
N CYS A 5 -7.51 -26.63 -12.89
CA CYS A 5 -7.12 -26.01 -11.64
C CYS A 5 -7.93 -24.74 -11.36
N LYS A 6 -8.72 -24.75 -10.28
CA LYS A 6 -9.35 -23.53 -9.74
C LYS A 6 -8.22 -22.63 -9.23
N ASN A 7 -7.91 -21.57 -9.96
CA ASN A 7 -6.88 -20.60 -9.61
C ASN A 7 -7.33 -19.82 -8.37
N ARG A 8 -7.15 -20.44 -7.19
CA ARG A 8 -7.40 -19.77 -5.91
C ARG A 8 -6.34 -18.68 -5.82
N PRO A 9 -6.71 -17.38 -5.75
CA PRO A 9 -5.72 -16.36 -5.46
C PRO A 9 -5.13 -16.71 -4.10
N ARG A 10 -3.89 -17.20 -4.11
CA ARG A 10 -3.13 -17.32 -2.87
C ARG A 10 -3.01 -15.90 -2.38
N ILE A 11 -3.74 -15.56 -1.33
CA ILE A 11 -3.56 -14.29 -0.63
C ILE A 11 -2.12 -14.35 -0.09
N MET A 12 -1.17 -13.84 -0.86
CA MET A 12 0.23 -13.73 -0.47
C MET A 12 0.31 -12.63 0.59
N LEU A 13 0.00 -13.00 1.82
CA LEU A 13 0.01 -12.12 2.99
C LEU A 13 1.43 -11.64 3.35
N HIS A 14 2.47 -12.32 2.85
CA HIS A 14 3.87 -12.09 3.20
C HIS A 14 4.70 -11.41 2.10
N THR A 15 4.08 -10.92 1.03
CA THR A 15 4.81 -10.24 -0.05
C THR A 15 4.55 -8.75 -0.02
N ARG A 16 5.63 -7.97 -0.10
CA ARG A 16 5.57 -6.52 -0.28
C ARG A 16 4.79 -6.19 -1.54
N ARG A 17 3.76 -5.34 -1.45
CA ARG A 17 2.87 -5.05 -2.58
C ARG A 17 2.33 -3.63 -2.58
N VAL A 18 1.97 -3.14 -3.75
CA VAL A 18 1.22 -1.89 -3.91
C VAL A 18 -0.22 -2.13 -3.49
N VAL A 19 -0.77 -1.26 -2.65
CA VAL A 19 -2.16 -1.25 -2.18
C VAL A 19 -2.98 -0.22 -2.97
N ALA A 20 -2.42 0.98 -3.14
CA ALA A 20 -3.05 2.09 -3.85
C ALA A 20 -1.99 3.04 -4.43
N MET A 21 -2.40 3.87 -5.39
CA MET A 21 -1.56 4.89 -6.01
C MET A 21 -2.23 6.27 -5.92
N PHE A 22 -1.42 7.29 -5.66
CA PHE A 22 -1.85 8.68 -5.53
C PHE A 22 -0.90 9.55 -6.34
N GLY A 23 -1.26 9.88 -7.57
CA GLY A 23 -0.34 10.56 -8.49
C GLY A 23 0.99 9.80 -8.63
N ARG A 24 2.08 10.37 -8.11
CA ARG A 24 3.41 9.75 -8.10
C ARG A 24 3.75 8.97 -6.82
N ALA A 25 2.89 9.00 -5.79
CA ALA A 25 3.05 8.21 -4.58
C ALA A 25 2.45 6.81 -4.73
N LYS A 26 3.10 5.83 -4.11
CA LYS A 26 2.61 4.45 -3.97
C LYS A 26 2.44 4.12 -2.51
N LEU A 27 1.25 3.68 -2.12
CA LEU A 27 1.01 3.10 -0.81
C LEU A 27 1.39 1.62 -0.86
N MET A 28 2.45 1.27 -0.16
CA MET A 28 3.01 -0.06 -0.09
C MET A 28 2.57 -0.74 1.20
N ARG A 29 2.19 -2.02 1.12
CA ARG A 29 2.09 -2.91 2.27
C ARG A 29 3.35 -3.75 2.33
N GLU A 30 4.09 -3.63 3.41
CA GLU A 30 5.28 -4.41 3.70
C GLU A 30 4.92 -5.82 4.18
N GLN A 31 5.92 -6.72 4.16
CA GLN A 31 5.72 -8.13 4.54
C GLN A 31 5.36 -8.29 6.02
N ASP A 32 5.78 -7.34 6.86
CA ASP A 32 5.47 -7.27 8.30
C ASP A 32 4.09 -6.65 8.59
N GLY A 33 3.33 -6.30 7.54
CA GLY A 33 2.01 -5.71 7.63
C GLY A 33 2.00 -4.19 7.80
N ARG A 34 3.16 -3.53 7.87
CA ARG A 34 3.24 -2.07 7.90
C ARG A 34 2.87 -1.46 6.56
N TYR A 35 2.45 -0.20 6.62
CA TYR A 35 2.13 0.59 5.45
C TYR A 35 3.13 1.73 5.30
N GLN A 36 3.66 1.88 4.09
CA GLN A 36 4.64 2.91 3.78
C GLN A 36 4.26 3.62 2.48
N LEU A 37 4.38 4.95 2.48
CA LEU A 37 4.26 5.74 1.27
C LEU A 37 5.63 5.93 0.63
N GLU A 38 5.70 5.64 -0.67
CA GLU A 38 6.91 5.81 -1.46
C GLU A 38 6.70 6.82 -2.59
N GLY A 39 7.57 7.83 -2.64
CA GLY A 39 7.55 8.88 -3.65
C GLY A 39 6.37 9.84 -3.51
N GLY A 40 6.13 10.61 -4.57
CA GLY A 40 5.06 11.60 -4.61
C GLY A 40 5.43 12.98 -4.08
N SER A 41 4.49 13.89 -4.23
CA SER A 41 4.50 15.23 -3.63
C SER A 41 3.82 15.21 -2.26
N HIS A 42 3.92 16.32 -1.53
CA HIS A 42 3.15 16.50 -0.29
C HIS A 42 1.63 16.39 -0.51
N HIS A 43 1.13 16.75 -1.70
CA HIS A 43 -0.28 16.61 -2.06
C HIS A 43 -0.67 15.14 -2.26
N ASP A 44 0.18 14.37 -2.94
CA ASP A 44 -0.02 12.93 -3.13
C ASP A 44 -0.03 12.19 -1.78
N GLU A 45 0.86 12.59 -0.86
CA GLU A 45 0.92 12.07 0.50
C GLU A 45 -0.37 12.37 1.29
N ALA A 46 -0.84 13.62 1.24
CA ALA A 46 -2.07 14.02 1.92
C ALA A 46 -3.27 13.20 1.41
N ALA A 47 -3.42 13.07 0.10
CA ALA A 47 -4.48 12.26 -0.51
C ALA A 47 -4.42 10.80 -0.05
N ALA A 48 -3.23 10.24 0.09
CA ALA A 48 -3.05 8.88 0.58
C ALA A 48 -3.46 8.72 2.05
N ILE A 49 -3.13 9.69 2.89
CA ILE A 49 -3.50 9.70 4.32
C ILE A 49 -5.02 9.82 4.48
N GLU A 50 -5.65 10.72 3.73
CA GLU A 50 -7.11 10.89 3.75
C GLU A 50 -7.82 9.61 3.31
N TRP A 51 -7.39 9.02 2.20
CA TRP A 51 -7.93 7.76 1.72
C TRP A 51 -7.73 6.63 2.74
N ALA A 52 -6.53 6.48 3.31
CA ALA A 52 -6.28 5.44 4.31
C ALA A 52 -7.16 5.62 5.55
N SER A 53 -7.42 6.86 5.97
CA SER A 53 -8.31 7.16 7.10
C SER A 53 -9.76 6.75 6.83
N MET A 54 -10.19 6.77 5.56
CA MET A 54 -11.56 6.38 5.16
C MET A 54 -11.70 4.87 4.94
N PHE A 55 -10.67 4.22 4.40
CA PHE A 55 -10.79 2.83 3.90
C PHE A 55 -9.94 1.81 4.67
N MET A 56 -9.01 2.26 5.50
CA MET A 56 -8.05 1.42 6.23
C MET A 56 -7.82 1.97 7.65
N PRO A 57 -8.85 2.01 8.51
CA PRO A 57 -8.75 2.64 9.83
C PRO A 57 -7.71 1.97 10.76
N GLU A 58 -7.36 0.71 10.50
CA GLU A 58 -6.30 -0.02 11.21
C GLU A 58 -4.88 0.26 10.69
N ALA A 59 -4.73 0.97 9.56
CA ALA A 59 -3.43 1.20 8.95
C ALA A 59 -2.66 2.33 9.64
N VAL A 60 -1.50 1.98 10.23
CA VAL A 60 -0.53 2.97 10.67
C VAL A 60 0.42 3.27 9.52
N LEU A 61 0.25 4.44 8.90
CA LEU A 61 1.13 4.91 7.84
C LEU A 61 2.44 5.41 8.44
N ALA A 62 3.55 4.74 8.14
CA ALA A 62 4.87 5.28 8.44
C ALA A 62 5.15 6.42 7.46
N ARG A 63 5.13 7.66 7.95
CA ARG A 63 5.64 8.81 7.19
C ARG A 63 7.16 8.69 7.13
N PRO A 64 7.79 8.40 5.99
CA PRO A 64 9.22 8.67 5.87
C PRO A 64 9.39 10.16 6.11
N ARG A 65 10.17 10.54 7.14
CA ARG A 65 10.51 11.95 7.35
C ARG A 65 11.09 12.44 6.04
N GLN A 66 10.37 13.33 5.34
CA GLN A 66 10.88 13.95 4.14
C GLN A 66 12.14 14.72 4.55
N THR A 67 13.32 14.15 4.29
CA THR A 67 14.56 14.92 4.27
C THR A 67 14.47 15.81 3.05
N THR A 68 13.89 16.99 3.24
CA THR A 68 14.18 18.15 2.41
C THR A 68 15.69 18.34 2.45
N ARG A 69 16.36 18.11 1.32
CA ARG A 69 17.72 18.58 1.06
C ARG A 69 17.72 19.35 -0.24
#